data_AF-A0A346Y4N7-F1
#
_entry.id   AF-A0A346Y4N7-F1
#
_cell.length_a   1.000
_cell.length_b   1.000
_cell.length_c   1.000
_cell.angle_alpha   90.00
_cell.angle_beta   90.00
_cell.angle_gamma   90.00
#
_symmetry.space_group_name_H-M   'P 1'
#
loop_
_entity.id
_entity.type
_entity.pdbx_description
1 polymer ?
#
loop_
_entity_poly.entity_id
_entity_poly.type
_entity_poly.pdbx_seq_one_letter_code
_entity_poly.pdbx_strand_id
1 'polypeptide(L)'
;MSHDELLAEFEQPWRGGSPVFACCRRSVGVALDAVDLAALGSEDVTTRVNALRDAVEMELPGHLDAHRCCVGHLADLAFDLPDTVAATA
;
A
#
# COMPACT_ATOMS: atom_id res chain seq x y z
N MET A 1 -8.47 -10.58 1.98
CA MET A 1 -8.84 -9.59 0.95
C MET A 1 -8.11 -9.80 -0.37
N SER A 2 -8.82 -9.69 -1.49
CA SER A 2 -8.27 -9.62 -2.85
C SER A 2 -7.68 -8.23 -3.15
N HIS A 3 -6.93 -8.12 -4.26
CA HIS A 3 -6.37 -6.84 -4.73
C HIS A 3 -7.45 -5.75 -4.88
N ASP A 4 -8.54 -6.04 -5.59
CA ASP A 4 -9.60 -5.06 -5.86
C ASP A 4 -10.31 -4.60 -4.58
N GLU A 5 -10.54 -5.51 -3.64
CA GLU A 5 -11.13 -5.17 -2.35
C GLU A 5 -10.22 -4.24 -1.54
N LEU A 6 -8.91 -4.53 -1.53
CA LEU A 6 -7.93 -3.69 -0.83
C LEU A 6 -7.80 -2.30 -1.47
N LEU A 7 -7.84 -2.23 -2.80
CA LEU A 7 -7.83 -0.94 -3.51
C LEU A 7 -9.12 -0.14 -3.30
N ALA A 8 -10.26 -0.82 -3.12
CA ALA A 8 -11.55 -0.18 -2.83
C ALA A 8 -11.59 0.50 -1.45
N GLU A 9 -10.86 -0.02 -0.46
CA GLU A 9 -10.75 0.63 0.85
C GLU A 9 -10.10 2.03 0.75
N PHE A 10 -9.26 2.26 -0.27
CA PHE A 10 -8.69 3.57 -0.60
C PHE A 10 -9.64 4.48 -1.42
N GLU A 11 -10.92 4.14 -1.51
CA GLU A 11 -11.98 5.05 -2.00
C GLU A 11 -12.60 5.89 -0.88
N GLN A 12 -12.42 5.46 0.37
CA GLN A 12 -12.94 6.11 1.56
C GLN A 12 -11.80 6.73 2.37
N PRO A 13 -12.08 7.60 3.35
CA PRO A 13 -11.08 8.01 4.31
C PRO A 13 -10.43 6.79 4.97
N TRP A 14 -9.11 6.73 4.91
CA TRP A 14 -8.33 5.66 5.54
C TRP A 14 -8.27 5.88 7.05
N ARG A 15 -7.90 4.84 7.80
CA ARG A 15 -7.71 4.81 9.27
C ARG A 15 -7.85 6.17 10.00
N GLY A 16 -8.86 6.25 10.87
CA GLY A 16 -9.10 7.44 11.68
C GLY A 16 -9.61 8.66 10.90
N GLY A 17 -10.09 8.47 9.66
CA GLY A 17 -10.63 9.54 8.82
C GLY A 17 -9.56 10.29 8.02
N SER A 18 -8.37 9.73 7.90
CA SER A 18 -7.28 10.29 7.09
C SER A 18 -7.72 10.39 5.63
N PRO A 19 -7.60 11.57 4.99
CA PRO A 19 -8.06 11.75 3.63
C PRO A 19 -7.24 10.90 2.66
N VAL A 20 -7.94 10.24 1.74
CA VAL A 20 -7.34 9.53 0.61
C VAL A 20 -7.61 10.33 -0.65
N PHE A 21 -6.54 10.69 -1.36
CA PHE A 21 -6.62 11.42 -2.62
C PHE A 21 -6.42 10.48 -3.80
N ALA A 22 -6.75 10.94 -5.01
CA ALA A 22 -6.54 10.18 -6.23
C ALA A 22 -5.08 9.71 -6.40
N CYS A 23 -4.10 10.52 -6.01
CA CYS A 23 -2.69 10.12 -6.03
C CYS A 23 -2.38 9.01 -5.01
N CYS A 24 -2.98 9.04 -3.82
CA CYS A 24 -2.82 7.99 -2.82
C CYS A 24 -3.34 6.66 -3.33
N ARG A 25 -4.55 6.64 -3.89
CA ARG A 25 -5.13 5.43 -4.49
C ARG A 25 -4.26 4.91 -5.64
N ARG A 26 -3.77 5.80 -6.51
CA ARG A 26 -2.88 5.42 -7.61
C ARG A 26 -1.58 4.79 -7.10
N SER A 27 -0.93 5.38 -6.10
CA SER A 27 0.29 4.83 -5.50
C SER A 27 0.04 3.46 -4.86
N VAL A 28 -1.08 3.30 -4.14
CA VAL A 28 -1.44 1.99 -3.58
C VAL A 28 -1.67 0.97 -4.68
N GLY A 29 -2.47 1.30 -5.71
CA GLY A 29 -2.72 0.39 -6.84
C GLY A 29 -1.42 -0.08 -7.50
N VAL A 30 -0.51 0.86 -7.79
CA VAL A 30 0.83 0.53 -8.32
C VAL A 30 1.59 -0.42 -7.39
N ALA A 31 1.58 -0.18 -6.08
CA ALA A 31 2.26 -1.04 -5.14
C ALA A 31 1.65 -2.46 -5.10
N LEU A 32 0.33 -2.56 -5.13
CA LEU A 32 -0.40 -3.84 -5.10
C LEU A 32 -0.24 -4.64 -6.39
N ASP A 33 -0.16 -3.97 -7.54
CA ASP A 33 0.07 -4.59 -8.85
C ASP A 33 1.49 -5.19 -8.98
N ALA A 34 2.46 -4.61 -8.28
CA ALA A 34 3.88 -4.93 -8.44
C ALA A 34 4.41 -6.01 -7.47
N VAL A 35 3.66 -6.36 -6.42
CA VAL A 35 4.15 -7.25 -5.36
C VAL A 35 3.26 -8.47 -5.17
N ASP A 36 3.87 -9.60 -4.83
CA ASP A 36 3.14 -10.77 -4.32
C ASP A 36 2.78 -10.52 -2.85
N LEU A 37 1.52 -10.15 -2.59
CA LEU A 37 1.04 -9.83 -1.25
C LEU A 37 1.17 -11.01 -0.27
N ALA A 38 1.02 -12.24 -0.74
CA ALA A 38 1.09 -13.42 0.13
C ALA A 38 2.53 -13.68 0.58
N ALA A 39 3.48 -13.60 -0.35
CA ALA A 39 4.90 -13.70 -0.01
C ALA A 39 5.34 -12.53 0.89
N LEU A 40 4.99 -11.31 0.48
CA LEU A 40 5.38 -10.09 1.17
C LEU A 40 4.78 -9.98 2.58
N GLY A 41 3.58 -10.50 2.81
CA GLY A 41 2.91 -10.51 4.11
C GLY A 41 3.67 -11.27 5.21
N SER A 42 4.55 -12.21 4.82
CA SER A 42 5.37 -12.99 5.75
C SER A 42 6.67 -12.31 6.19
N GLU A 43 7.03 -11.21 5.54
CA GLU A 43 8.27 -10.47 5.80
C GLU A 43 8.17 -9.51 6.98
N ASP A 44 9.31 -9.01 7.47
CA ASP A 44 9.32 -7.96 8.48
C ASP A 44 8.78 -6.63 7.90
N VAL A 45 8.33 -5.74 8.79
CA VAL A 45 7.66 -4.50 8.37
C VAL A 45 8.56 -3.57 7.56
N THR A 46 9.87 -3.57 7.82
CA THR A 46 10.82 -2.71 7.08
C THR A 46 10.90 -3.17 5.63
N THR A 47 11.02 -4.49 5.44
CA THR A 47 11.04 -5.10 4.11
C THR A 47 9.73 -4.84 3.35
N ARG A 48 8.58 -4.98 4.02
CA ARG A 48 7.26 -4.64 3.44
C ARG A 48 7.17 -3.19 2.99
N VAL A 49 7.52 -2.25 3.87
CA VAL A 49 7.47 -0.81 3.56
C VAL A 49 8.38 -0.49 2.37
N ASN A 50 9.61 -1.01 2.36
CA ASN A 50 10.56 -0.75 1.28
C ASN A 50 10.06 -1.34 -0.04
N ALA A 51 9.59 -2.59 -0.06
CA ALA A 51 9.06 -3.21 -1.28
C ALA A 51 7.90 -2.41 -1.90
N LEU A 52 6.95 -1.96 -1.07
CA LEU A 52 5.83 -1.14 -1.55
C LEU A 52 6.29 0.24 -2.05
N ARG A 53 7.28 0.85 -1.41
CA ARG A 53 7.83 2.15 -1.84
C ARG A 53 8.64 2.03 -3.12
N ASP A 54 9.49 1.01 -3.22
CA ASP A 54 10.32 0.73 -4.39
C ASP A 54 9.44 0.45 -5.62
N ALA A 55 8.36 -0.32 -5.45
CA ALA A 55 7.35 -0.54 -6.48
C ALA A 55 6.78 0.77 -7.04
N VAL A 56 6.41 1.70 -6.15
CA VAL A 56 5.87 3.00 -6.54
C VAL A 56 6.93 3.88 -7.17
N GLU A 57 8.17 3.88 -6.66
CA GLU A 57 9.26 4.69 -7.20
C GLU A 57 9.69 4.23 -8.61
N MET A 58 9.61 2.93 -8.91
CA MET A 58 9.89 2.40 -10.24
C MET A 58 8.90 2.91 -11.31
N GLU A 59 7.61 3.00 -10.96
CA GLU A 59 6.54 3.41 -11.90
C GLU A 59 6.26 4.93 -11.85
N LEU A 60 6.44 5.56 -10.69
CA LEU A 60 6.15 6.96 -10.40
C LEU A 60 7.38 7.64 -9.76
N PRO A 61 8.50 7.78 -10.49
CA PRO A 61 9.75 8.27 -9.93
C PRO A 61 9.62 9.69 -9.36
N GLY A 62 10.15 9.89 -8.15
CA GLY A 62 10.10 11.12 -7.37
C GLY A 62 8.73 11.46 -6.80
N HIS A 63 7.70 10.63 -7.01
CA HIS A 63 6.35 10.91 -6.52
C HIS A 63 6.29 10.93 -5.00
N LEU A 64 6.94 9.96 -4.35
CA LEU A 64 6.91 9.77 -2.90
C LEU A 64 7.62 10.88 -2.13
N ASP A 65 8.63 11.51 -2.75
CA ASP A 65 9.33 12.66 -2.15
C ASP A 65 8.43 13.89 -2.04
N ALA A 66 7.51 14.06 -3.00
CA ALA A 66 6.57 15.18 -3.02
C ALA A 66 5.27 14.90 -2.24
N HIS A 67 4.96 13.64 -1.92
CA HIS A 67 3.65 13.24 -1.39
C HIS A 67 3.75 12.38 -0.12
N ARG A 68 3.95 13.06 1.01
CA ARG A 68 4.00 12.43 2.35
C ARG A 68 2.77 11.58 2.70
N CYS A 69 1.59 11.92 2.18
CA CYS A 69 0.36 11.14 2.43
C CYS A 69 0.42 9.76 1.74
N CYS A 70 0.97 9.68 0.53
CA CYS A 70 1.15 8.40 -0.17
C CYS A 70 2.13 7.51 0.59
N VAL A 71 3.23 8.07 1.09
CA VAL A 71 4.19 7.33 1.94
C VAL A 71 3.52 6.78 3.20
N GLY A 72 2.69 7.60 3.87
CA GLY A 72 1.95 7.18 5.06
C GLY A 72 1.00 6.02 4.77
N HIS A 73 0.20 6.12 3.71
CA HIS A 73 -0.74 5.07 3.32
C HIS A 73 -0.06 3.76 2.92
N LEU A 74 1.09 3.82 2.24
CA LEU A 74 1.91 2.62 1.95
C LEU A 74 2.48 2.00 3.22
N ALA A 75 2.88 2.82 4.20
CA ALA A 75 3.34 2.33 5.48
C ALA A 75 2.21 1.63 6.24
N ASP A 76 1.03 2.26 6.34
CA ASP A 76 -0.15 1.66 6.98
C ASP A 76 -0.51 0.32 6.34
N LEU A 77 -0.56 0.27 5.00
CA LEU A 77 -0.77 -0.96 4.25
C LEU A 77 0.29 -2.03 4.58
N ALA A 78 1.57 -1.65 4.66
CA ALA A 78 2.63 -2.57 5.04
C ALA A 78 2.40 -3.16 6.44
N PHE A 79 1.96 -2.36 7.42
CA PHE A 79 1.64 -2.84 8.77
C PHE A 79 0.48 -3.85 8.74
N ASP A 80 -0.54 -3.59 7.93
CA ASP A 80 -1.78 -4.38 7.85
C ASP A 80 -1.68 -5.63 6.97
N LEU A 81 -0.62 -5.73 6.16
CA LEU A 81 -0.45 -6.81 5.17
C LEU A 81 -0.61 -8.22 5.77
N PRO A 82 -0.02 -8.56 6.94
CA PRO A 82 -0.14 -9.89 7.52
C PRO A 82 -1.59 -10.25 7.86
N ASP A 83 -2.34 -9.31 8.42
CA ASP A 83 -3.76 -9.52 8.77
C ASP A 83 -4.62 -9.59 7.51
N THR A 84 -4.29 -8.78 6.50
CA THR A 84 -4.97 -8.74 5.20
C THR A 84 -4.86 -10.07 4.45
N VAL A 85 -3.67 -10.68 4.47
CA VAL A 85 -3.38 -11.99 3.88
C VAL A 85 -3.96 -13.12 4.73
N ALA A 86 -3.88 -13.04 6.07
CA ALA A 86 -4.49 -14.04 6.95
C ALA A 86 -6.02 -14.11 6.77
N ALA A 87 -6.68 -12.98 6.47
CA ALA A 87 -8.10 -12.94 6.17
C ALA A 87 -8.49 -13.54 4.79
N THR A 88 -7.52 -13.95 3.95
CA THR A 88 -7.78 -14.70 2.70
C THR A 88 -7.59 -16.21 2.81
N ALA A 89 -6.91 -16.70 3.84
CA ALA A 89 -6.54 -18.11 4.01
C ALA A 89 -7.63 -18.92 4.72
#